data_AF-A0A317NRU3-F1
#
_entry.id   AF-A0A317NRU3-F1
#
_cell.length_a   1.000
_cell.length_b   1.000
_cell.length_c   1.000
_cell.angle_alpha   90.00
_cell.angle_beta   90.00
_cell.angle_gamma   90.00
#
_symmetry.space_group_name_H-M   'P 1'
#
loop_
_entity.id
_entity.type
_entity.pdbx_description
1 polymer ?
#
loop_
_entity_poly.entity_id
_entity_poly.type
_entity_poly.pdbx_seq_one_letter_code
_entity_poly.pdbx_strand_id
1 'polypeptide(L)'
;MAFPDTLRCVDPAGPPASPGLLPLSDLLVRACRGHRVVGGPLLWFARDLAVLHEKRIVGRGGFVDTDPVVMREIDCRRAELVLAIDDWVHRGVPQHRLGATLHTETIGAVIDRLAESSVRAHHALMTMAAHDEMLHSAWHHLAELADAYDDLVREVTAGRRRLPEW
;
A
#
# COMPACT_ATOMS: atom_id res chain seq x y z
N MET A 1 -46.88 38.00 3.51
CA MET A 1 -46.57 36.63 3.97
C MET A 1 -45.17 36.31 3.50
N ALA A 2 -44.22 36.33 4.43
CA ALA A 2 -42.79 36.19 4.20
C ALA A 2 -42.40 34.70 4.17
N PHE A 3 -41.65 34.29 3.16
CA PHE A 3 -40.97 32.99 3.15
C PHE A 3 -39.50 33.24 3.48
N PRO A 4 -38.94 32.59 4.52
CA PRO A 4 -37.56 32.83 4.92
C PRO A 4 -36.58 32.04 4.03
N ASP A 5 -35.54 32.75 3.61
CA ASP A 5 -34.26 32.23 3.15
C ASP A 5 -33.72 31.17 4.11
N THR A 6 -33.66 29.92 3.67
CA THR A 6 -32.74 28.94 4.27
C THR A 6 -31.49 28.88 3.41
N LEU A 7 -30.56 29.79 3.68
CA LEU A 7 -29.14 29.63 3.39
C LEU A 7 -28.68 28.30 3.99
N ARG A 8 -28.58 27.29 3.12
CA ARG A 8 -28.02 26.00 3.46
C ARG A 8 -26.52 26.21 3.61
N CYS A 9 -26.08 26.38 4.86
CA CYS A 9 -24.69 26.34 5.26
C CYS A 9 -24.11 25.00 4.78
N VAL A 10 -23.40 25.00 3.66
CA VAL A 10 -22.57 23.88 3.23
C VAL A 10 -21.19 24.18 3.80
N ASP A 11 -20.98 23.79 5.05
CA ASP A 11 -19.66 23.39 5.50
C ASP A 11 -19.54 21.89 5.31
N PRO A 12 -18.52 21.46 4.56
CA PRO A 12 -17.68 20.41 5.08
C PRO A 12 -16.26 20.95 5.12
N ALA A 13 -16.02 21.92 6.01
CA ALA A 13 -14.73 21.98 6.67
C ALA A 13 -14.62 20.75 7.60
N GLY A 14 -14.53 19.56 6.99
CA GLY A 14 -13.97 18.41 7.66
C GLY A 14 -12.59 18.81 8.15
N PRO A 15 -12.18 18.41 9.37
CA PRO A 15 -10.89 18.79 9.91
C PRO A 15 -9.80 18.48 8.87
N PRO A 16 -8.75 19.33 8.75
CA PRO A 16 -7.64 19.05 7.85
C PRO A 16 -7.19 17.63 8.14
N ALA A 17 -7.17 16.79 7.10
CA ALA A 17 -6.72 15.41 7.17
C ALA A 17 -5.47 15.38 8.05
N SER A 18 -5.56 14.74 9.22
CA SER A 18 -4.44 14.65 10.14
C SER A 18 -3.22 14.18 9.33
N PRO A 19 -2.20 15.02 9.14
CA PRO A 19 -0.97 14.56 8.53
C PRO A 19 -0.30 13.70 9.60
N GLY A 20 -0.34 12.39 9.41
CA GLY A 20 0.31 11.46 10.30
C GLY A 20 -0.64 10.42 10.84
N LEU A 21 -0.81 9.33 10.10
CA LEU A 21 -0.37 8.03 10.56
C LEU A 21 -0.36 7.14 9.32
N LEU A 22 0.76 6.44 9.13
CA LEU A 22 0.86 5.40 8.10
C LEU A 22 -0.33 4.44 8.30
N PRO A 23 -1.03 4.03 7.23
CA PRO A 23 -2.15 3.10 7.35
C PRO A 23 -1.66 1.79 7.98
N LEU A 24 -2.54 1.06 8.65
CA LEU A 24 -2.23 -0.31 9.09
C LEU A 24 -2.26 -1.28 7.89
N SER A 25 -1.57 -2.41 8.04
CA SER A 25 -1.48 -3.46 7.03
C SER A 25 -2.86 -3.91 6.52
N ASP A 26 -3.85 -4.08 7.40
CA ASP A 26 -5.22 -4.50 7.04
C ASP A 26 -5.89 -3.53 6.05
N LEU A 27 -5.67 -2.23 6.19
CA LEU A 27 -6.20 -1.25 5.23
C LEU A 27 -5.48 -1.35 3.88
N LEU A 28 -4.17 -1.58 3.87
CA LEU A 28 -3.40 -1.77 2.65
C LEU A 28 -3.82 -3.05 1.93
N VAL A 29 -3.89 -4.19 2.62
CA VAL A 29 -4.32 -5.46 2.05
C VAL A 29 -5.74 -5.34 1.48
N ARG A 30 -6.65 -4.69 2.20
CA ARG A 30 -8.01 -4.40 1.73
C ARG A 30 -8.01 -3.50 0.48
N ALA A 31 -7.15 -2.48 0.43
CA ALA A 31 -6.99 -1.61 -0.74
C ALA A 31 -6.46 -2.37 -1.96
N CYS A 32 -5.46 -3.25 -1.76
CA CYS A 32 -4.89 -4.11 -2.79
C CYS A 32 -5.95 -5.03 -3.41
N ARG A 33 -6.96 -5.46 -2.64
CA ARG A 33 -8.09 -6.25 -3.15
C ARG A 33 -9.12 -5.43 -3.95
N GLY A 34 -8.97 -4.10 -4.02
CA GLY A 34 -9.93 -3.22 -4.67
C GLY A 34 -11.18 -2.91 -3.84
N HIS A 35 -11.20 -3.26 -2.55
CA HIS A 35 -12.28 -2.82 -1.66
C HIS A 35 -12.21 -1.30 -1.47
N ARG A 36 -13.39 -0.68 -1.35
CA ARG A 36 -13.49 0.76 -1.10
C ARG A 36 -13.00 1.05 0.31
N VAL A 37 -11.78 1.54 0.42
CA VAL A 37 -11.20 2.05 1.66
C VAL A 37 -11.24 3.58 1.64
N VAL A 38 -11.71 4.16 2.73
CA VAL A 38 -11.65 5.61 2.94
C VAL A 38 -10.32 5.90 3.63
N GLY A 39 -9.46 6.70 3.02
CA GLY A 39 -8.19 7.07 3.61
C GLY A 39 -7.30 7.89 2.68
N GLY A 40 -6.04 8.06 3.10
CA GLY A 40 -5.07 8.90 2.42
C GLY A 40 -4.50 8.32 1.12
N PRO A 41 -3.66 9.10 0.40
CA PRO A 41 -3.09 8.74 -0.90
C PRO A 41 -2.36 7.39 -0.93
N LEU A 42 -1.79 6.95 0.20
CA LEU A 42 -1.11 5.65 0.32
C LEU A 42 -1.98 4.46 -0.05
N LEU A 43 -3.28 4.50 0.28
CA LEU A 43 -4.19 3.40 -0.06
C LEU A 43 -4.43 3.32 -1.57
N TRP A 44 -4.37 4.47 -2.26
CA TRP A 44 -4.55 4.54 -3.70
C TRP A 44 -3.30 4.01 -4.40
N PHE A 45 -2.12 4.39 -3.92
CA PHE A 45 -0.86 3.85 -4.41
C PHE A 45 -0.76 2.34 -4.19
N ALA A 46 -1.14 1.83 -3.01
CA ALA A 46 -1.15 0.39 -2.74
C ALA A 46 -2.08 -0.38 -3.70
N ARG A 47 -3.26 0.19 -4.00
CA ARG A 47 -4.17 -0.38 -5.00
C ARG A 47 -3.54 -0.38 -6.40
N ASP A 48 -2.92 0.72 -6.81
CA ASP A 48 -2.30 0.81 -8.14
C ASP A 48 -1.12 -0.16 -8.27
N LEU A 49 -0.31 -0.32 -7.22
CA LEU A 49 0.74 -1.34 -7.15
C LEU A 49 0.16 -2.75 -7.30
N ALA A 50 -0.93 -3.06 -6.59
CA ALA A 50 -1.61 -4.35 -6.72
C ALA A 50 -2.11 -4.62 -8.15
N VAL A 51 -2.66 -3.61 -8.83
CA VAL A 51 -3.09 -3.73 -10.24
C VAL A 51 -1.89 -4.00 -11.17
N LEU A 52 -0.74 -3.37 -10.93
CA LEU A 52 0.48 -3.64 -11.70
C LEU A 52 1.00 -5.06 -11.47
N HIS A 53 0.99 -5.52 -10.21
CA HIS A 53 1.38 -6.90 -9.86
C HIS A 53 0.41 -7.93 -10.44
N GLU A 54 -0.90 -7.65 -10.46
CA GLU A 54 -1.89 -8.53 -11.09
C GLU A 54 -1.64 -8.67 -12.59
N LYS A 55 -1.38 -7.56 -13.29
CA LYS A 55 -0.99 -7.60 -14.71
C LYS A 55 0.27 -8.42 -14.97
N ARG A 56 1.24 -8.36 -14.04
CA ARG A 56 2.52 -9.08 -14.14
C ARG A 56 2.39 -10.57 -13.82
N ILE A 57 1.60 -10.93 -12.81
CA ILE A 57 1.55 -12.30 -12.26
C ILE A 57 0.43 -13.12 -12.89
N VAL A 58 -0.75 -12.53 -13.06
CA VAL A 58 -1.97 -13.19 -13.53
C VAL A 58 -2.18 -12.97 -15.03
N GLY A 59 -1.75 -11.81 -15.53
CA GLY A 59 -1.94 -11.43 -16.91
C GLY A 59 -3.39 -11.09 -17.26
N ARG A 60 -3.65 -10.74 -18.52
CA ARG A 60 -4.99 -10.39 -18.98
C ARG A 60 -5.71 -11.67 -19.41
N GLY A 61 -6.72 -12.09 -18.63
CA GLY A 61 -7.54 -13.26 -18.98
C GLY A 61 -6.81 -14.61 -18.89
N GLY A 62 -5.80 -14.71 -18.01
CA GLY A 62 -5.00 -15.92 -17.80
C GLY A 62 -3.79 -16.06 -18.73
N PHE A 63 -3.55 -15.07 -19.62
CA PHE A 63 -2.32 -14.97 -20.40
C PHE A 63 -1.42 -13.90 -19.79
N VAL A 64 -0.28 -14.34 -19.23
CA VAL A 64 0.78 -13.45 -18.75
C VAL A 64 1.52 -12.87 -19.95
N ASP A 65 1.61 -11.54 -19.99
CA ASP A 65 2.39 -10.86 -21.02
C ASP A 65 3.88 -11.10 -20.73
N THR A 66 4.57 -11.75 -21.66
CA THR A 66 6.01 -12.05 -21.56
C THR A 66 6.83 -11.09 -22.41
N ASP A 67 6.22 -10.09 -23.06
CA ASP A 67 6.95 -9.09 -23.81
C ASP A 67 7.88 -8.30 -22.85
N PRO A 68 9.20 -8.33 -23.08
CA PRO A 68 10.15 -7.63 -22.22
C PRO A 68 9.90 -6.11 -22.17
N VAL A 69 9.30 -5.52 -23.20
CA VAL A 69 8.95 -4.09 -23.23
C VAL A 69 7.84 -3.80 -22.23
N VAL A 70 6.75 -4.58 -22.27
CA VAL A 70 5.60 -4.41 -21.35
C VAL A 70 6.01 -4.70 -19.90
N MET A 71 6.82 -5.74 -19.67
CA MET A 71 7.34 -6.03 -18.33
C MET A 71 8.19 -4.88 -17.78
N ARG A 72 9.00 -4.25 -18.63
CA ARG A 72 9.82 -3.11 -18.22
C ARG A 72 8.97 -1.87 -17.93
N GLU A 73 7.92 -1.62 -18.70
CA GLU A 73 6.98 -0.52 -18.43
C GLU A 73 6.28 -0.70 -17.08
N ILE A 74 5.84 -1.92 -16.77
CA ILE A 74 5.24 -2.24 -15.46
C ILE A 74 6.25 -1.97 -14.34
N ASP A 75 7.50 -2.41 -14.51
CA ASP A 75 8.54 -2.24 -13.49
C ASP A 75 8.95 -0.78 -13.29
N CYS A 76 9.02 0.00 -14.36
CA CYS A 76 9.22 1.45 -14.28
C CYS A 76 8.06 2.12 -13.53
N ARG A 77 6.81 1.79 -13.88
CA ARG A 77 5.64 2.38 -13.23
C ARG A 77 5.55 2.02 -11.75
N ARG A 78 5.92 0.78 -11.39
CA ARG A 78 6.02 0.33 -10.00
C ARG A 78 7.06 1.15 -9.23
N ALA A 79 8.25 1.34 -9.78
CA ALA A 79 9.29 2.15 -9.16
C ALA A 79 8.87 3.62 -8.97
N GLU A 80 8.16 4.21 -9.93
CA GLU A 80 7.60 5.57 -9.79
C GLU A 80 6.61 5.67 -8.62
N LEU A 81 5.73 4.68 -8.47
CA LEU A 81 4.77 4.64 -7.36
C LEU A 81 5.46 4.46 -6.01
N VAL A 82 6.50 3.61 -5.94
CA VAL A 82 7.33 3.43 -4.75
C VAL A 82 7.97 4.76 -4.33
N LEU A 83 8.57 5.49 -5.28
CA LEU A 83 9.15 6.80 -5.01
C LEU A 83 8.10 7.82 -4.57
N ALA A 84 6.92 7.84 -5.19
CA ALA A 84 5.82 8.72 -4.80
C ALA A 84 5.32 8.43 -3.37
N ILE A 85 5.29 7.16 -2.96
CA ILE A 85 5.01 6.76 -1.58
C ILE A 85 6.09 7.28 -0.65
N ASP A 86 7.36 7.05 -0.96
CA ASP A 86 8.48 7.43 -0.10
C ASP A 86 8.56 8.95 0.09
N ASP A 87 8.30 9.71 -0.96
CA ASP A 87 8.20 11.16 -0.93
C ASP A 87 6.98 11.65 -0.12
N TRP A 88 5.82 10.98 -0.23
CA TRP A 88 4.66 11.26 0.62
C TRP A 88 4.95 10.99 2.10
N VAL A 89 5.60 9.86 2.40
CA VAL A 89 6.00 9.46 3.75
C VAL A 89 7.02 10.45 4.32
N HIS A 90 8.03 10.83 3.54
CA HIS A 90 9.06 11.79 3.93
C HIS A 90 8.45 13.14 4.33
N ARG A 91 7.43 13.62 3.60
CA ARG A 91 6.72 14.86 3.92
C ARG A 91 5.73 14.73 5.09
N GLY A 92 5.11 13.56 5.26
CA GLY A 92 4.02 13.34 6.21
C GLY A 92 4.45 12.81 7.58
N VAL A 93 5.62 12.19 7.68
CA VAL A 93 6.11 11.55 8.90
C VAL A 93 7.25 12.37 9.51
N PRO A 94 7.11 12.90 10.73
CA PRO A 94 8.20 13.58 11.42
C PRO A 94 9.41 12.65 11.55
N GLN A 95 10.50 12.97 10.84
CA GLN A 95 11.75 12.24 11.02
C GLN A 95 12.37 12.61 12.36
N HIS A 96 12.34 11.67 13.31
CA HIS A 96 12.97 11.84 14.60
C HIS A 96 14.49 11.75 14.42
N ARG A 97 15.19 12.89 14.53
CA ARG A 97 16.66 13.01 14.43
C ARG A 97 17.45 12.16 15.43
N LEU A 98 16.77 11.51 16.38
CA LEU A 98 17.34 10.68 17.45
C LEU A 98 17.16 9.17 17.21
N GLY A 99 16.56 8.75 16.09
CA GLY A 99 16.39 7.33 15.76
C GLY A 99 17.74 6.65 15.54
N ALA A 100 18.06 5.66 16.38
CA ALA A 100 19.39 5.04 16.45
C ALA A 100 19.67 3.99 15.35
N THR A 101 18.65 3.55 14.61
CA THR A 101 18.79 2.54 13.55
C THR A 101 18.17 3.00 12.23
N LEU A 102 18.96 2.98 11.17
CA LEU A 102 18.53 3.23 9.80
C LEU A 102 17.87 1.96 9.26
N HIS A 103 16.67 2.05 8.71
CA HIS A 103 16.11 0.93 7.95
C HIS A 103 16.87 0.77 6.63
N THR A 104 17.15 -0.47 6.23
CA THR A 104 17.79 -0.79 4.94
C THR A 104 16.86 -0.62 3.74
N GLU A 105 15.58 -0.30 3.98
CA GLU A 105 14.53 -0.33 2.96
C GLU A 105 13.54 0.81 3.23
N THR A 106 12.94 1.31 2.17
CA THR A 106 11.96 2.41 2.24
C THR A 106 10.57 1.87 2.53
N ILE A 107 9.65 2.72 3.01
CA ILE A 107 8.26 2.31 3.26
C ILE A 107 7.58 1.92 1.95
N GLY A 108 7.85 2.64 0.86
CA GLY A 108 7.37 2.32 -0.47
C GLY A 108 7.79 0.93 -0.93
N ALA A 109 9.04 0.52 -0.68
CA ALA A 109 9.49 -0.83 -1.00
C ALA A 109 8.77 -1.92 -0.19
N VAL A 110 8.48 -1.66 1.09
CA VAL A 110 7.71 -2.60 1.93
C VAL A 110 6.26 -2.70 1.44
N ILE A 111 5.62 -1.57 1.12
CA ILE A 111 4.24 -1.54 0.58
C ILE A 111 4.17 -2.25 -0.77
N ASP A 112 5.18 -2.09 -1.63
CA ASP A 112 5.27 -2.78 -2.91
C ASP A 112 5.29 -4.32 -2.75
N ARG A 113 6.11 -4.83 -1.83
CA ARG A 113 6.14 -6.28 -1.54
C ARG A 113 4.86 -6.77 -0.89
N LEU A 114 4.22 -5.97 -0.04
CA LEU A 114 2.92 -6.31 0.53
C LEU A 114 1.83 -6.39 -0.55
N ALA A 115 1.86 -5.49 -1.54
CA ALA A 115 0.97 -5.53 -2.69
C ALA A 115 1.22 -6.79 -3.53
N GLU A 116 2.49 -7.12 -3.80
CA GLU A 116 2.88 -8.33 -4.52
C GLU A 116 2.42 -9.62 -3.81
N SER A 117 2.71 -9.75 -2.51
CA SER A 117 2.35 -10.94 -1.72
C SER A 117 0.83 -11.09 -1.61
N SER A 118 0.10 -9.97 -1.49
CA SER A 118 -1.35 -9.96 -1.52
C SER A 118 -1.87 -10.52 -2.85
N VAL A 119 -1.38 -10.03 -3.99
CA VAL A 119 -1.80 -10.54 -5.30
C VAL A 119 -1.50 -12.04 -5.43
N ARG A 120 -0.32 -12.49 -5.00
CA ARG A 120 0.06 -13.91 -5.04
C ARG A 120 -0.84 -14.80 -4.17
N ALA A 121 -1.11 -14.41 -2.93
CA ALA A 121 -1.98 -15.16 -2.02
C ALA A 121 -3.41 -15.29 -2.56
N HIS A 122 -3.93 -14.21 -3.15
CA HIS A 122 -5.25 -14.21 -3.75
C HIS A 122 -5.32 -15.02 -5.05
N HIS A 123 -4.30 -14.92 -5.90
CA HIS A 123 -4.19 -15.74 -7.10
C HIS A 123 -4.12 -17.24 -6.74
N ALA A 124 -3.30 -17.60 -5.74
CA ALA A 124 -3.22 -18.97 -5.24
C ALA A 124 -4.59 -19.47 -4.75
N LEU A 125 -5.36 -18.63 -4.04
CA LEU A 125 -6.70 -18.99 -3.58
C LEU A 125 -7.68 -19.29 -4.72
N MET A 126 -7.54 -18.63 -5.87
CA MET A 126 -8.40 -18.85 -7.04
C MET A 126 -7.97 -20.04 -7.92
N THR A 127 -6.70 -20.42 -7.87
CA THR A 127 -6.10 -21.37 -8.82
C THR A 127 -5.73 -22.72 -8.21
N MET A 128 -5.57 -22.79 -6.89
CA MET A 128 -5.04 -23.95 -6.18
C MET A 128 -6.09 -24.59 -5.27
N ALA A 129 -5.89 -25.87 -4.96
CA ALA A 129 -6.75 -26.57 -4.01
C ALA A 129 -6.49 -26.07 -2.57
N ALA A 130 -7.52 -26.13 -1.72
CA ALA A 130 -7.43 -25.63 -0.34
C ALA A 130 -6.39 -26.36 0.54
N HIS A 131 -5.99 -27.58 0.16
CA HIS A 131 -5.00 -28.40 0.89
C HIS A 131 -3.57 -28.26 0.30
N ASP A 132 -3.37 -27.36 -0.65
CA ASP A 132 -2.08 -27.16 -1.27
C ASP A 132 -1.12 -26.39 -0.34
N GLU A 133 0.06 -26.95 -0.10
CA GLU A 133 1.09 -26.31 0.72
C GLU A 133 1.52 -24.96 0.14
N MET A 134 1.46 -24.79 -1.19
CA MET A 134 1.78 -23.52 -1.85
C MET A 134 0.78 -22.42 -1.53
N LEU A 135 -0.52 -22.77 -1.38
CA LEU A 135 -1.53 -21.83 -0.92
C LEU A 135 -1.20 -21.38 0.50
N HIS A 136 -0.95 -22.33 1.40
CA HIS A 136 -0.63 -22.02 2.80
C HIS A 136 0.62 -21.14 2.92
N SER A 137 1.68 -21.46 2.17
CA SER A 137 2.91 -20.68 2.13
C SER A 137 2.69 -19.24 1.65
N ALA A 138 1.87 -19.04 0.60
CA ALA A 138 1.56 -17.71 0.09
C ALA A 138 0.81 -16.85 1.12
N TRP A 139 -0.16 -17.42 1.83
CA TRP A 139 -0.89 -16.74 2.89
C TRP A 139 -0.02 -16.47 4.13
N HIS A 140 0.83 -17.43 4.52
CA HIS A 140 1.79 -17.24 5.59
C HIS A 140 2.76 -16.10 5.27
N HIS A 141 3.29 -16.05 4.05
CA HIS A 141 4.18 -14.97 3.63
C HIS A 141 3.50 -13.60 3.64
N LEU A 142 2.23 -13.52 3.25
CA LEU A 142 1.44 -12.29 3.35
C LEU A 142 1.28 -11.84 4.81
N ALA A 143 0.99 -12.76 5.73
CA ALA A 143 0.83 -12.44 7.16
C ALA A 143 2.14 -11.91 7.75
N GLU A 144 3.27 -12.58 7.50
CA GLU A 144 4.59 -12.13 7.96
C GLU A 144 4.94 -10.72 7.46
N LEU A 145 4.64 -10.42 6.19
CA LEU A 145 4.86 -9.08 5.64
C LEU A 145 3.93 -8.03 6.24
N ALA A 146 2.68 -8.39 6.54
CA ALA A 146 1.72 -7.50 7.18
C ALA A 146 2.16 -7.16 8.62
N ASP A 147 2.58 -8.17 9.39
CA ASP A 147 3.07 -7.99 10.76
C ASP A 147 4.37 -7.17 10.78
N ALA A 148 5.32 -7.49 9.90
CA ALA A 148 6.56 -6.73 9.76
C ALA A 148 6.32 -5.25 9.38
N TYR A 149 5.31 -4.98 8.54
CA TYR A 149 4.92 -3.63 8.19
C TYR A 149 4.31 -2.88 9.39
N ASP A 150 3.40 -3.50 10.13
CA ASP A 150 2.79 -2.88 11.30
C ASP A 150 3.82 -2.61 12.42
N ASP A 151 4.79 -3.51 12.58
CA ASP A 151 5.95 -3.32 13.45
C ASP A 151 6.79 -2.13 13.01
N LEU A 152 7.09 -2.04 11.71
CA LEU A 152 7.83 -0.91 11.14
C LEU A 152 7.10 0.42 11.38
N VAL A 153 5.79 0.48 11.10
CA VAL A 153 4.97 1.68 11.34
C VAL A 153 5.04 2.09 12.81
N ARG A 154 4.97 1.14 13.74
CA ARG A 154 5.06 1.39 15.17
C ARG A 154 6.43 1.93 15.59
N GLU A 155 7.51 1.37 15.04
CA GLU A 155 8.88 1.82 15.32
C GLU A 155 9.16 3.22 14.77
N VAL A 156 8.67 3.53 13.56
CA VAL A 156 8.80 4.83 12.91
C VAL A 156 7.98 5.89 13.65
N THR A 157 6.73 5.57 13.99
CA THR A 157 5.84 6.49 14.74
C THR A 157 6.37 6.76 16.14
N ALA A 158 7.01 5.77 16.78
CA ALA A 158 7.67 5.94 18.07
C ALA A 158 9.05 6.62 17.99
N GLY A 159 9.52 7.01 16.79
CA GLY A 159 10.80 7.67 16.58
C GLY A 159 12.03 6.79 16.85
N ARG A 160 11.84 5.47 16.98
CA ARG A 160 12.92 4.51 17.26
C ARG A 160 13.72 4.15 16.00
N ARG A 161 13.10 4.28 14.82
CA ARG A 161 13.71 3.93 13.53
C ARG A 161 13.64 5.09 12.56
N ARG A 162 14.74 5.32 11.84
CA ARG A 162 14.80 6.32 10.76
C ARG A 162 14.66 5.64 9.41
N LEU A 163 13.87 6.23 8.53
CA LEU A 163 13.75 5.82 7.14
C LEU A 163 14.93 6.38 6.33
N PRO A 164 15.46 5.64 5.34
CA PRO A 164 16.48 6.17 4.47
C PRO A 164 15.95 7.39 3.70
N GLU A 165 16.81 8.41 3.57
CA GLU A 165 16.58 9.51 2.64
C GLU A 165 17.05 9.05 1.25
N TRP A 166 16.18 9.24 0.27
CA TRP A 166 16.34 8.79 -1.11
C TRP A 166 17.23 9.74 -1.92
#